data_AF-A0A2A3MLR8-F1
#
_entry.id   AF-A0A2A3MLR8-F1
#
_cell.length_a   1.000
_cell.length_b   1.000
_cell.length_c   1.000
_cell.angle_alpha   90.00
_cell.angle_beta   90.00
_cell.angle_gamma   90.00
#
_symmetry.space_group_name_H-M   'P 1'
#
loop_
_entity.id
_entity.type
_entity.pdbx_description
1 polymer ?
#
loop_
_entity_poly.entity_id
_entity_poly.type
_entity_poly.pdbx_seq_one_letter_code
_entity_poly.pdbx_strand_id
1 'polypeptide(L)'
;MGADMNTSTGEQRKQLIEEIMQQHADGVITLGVAIRRLRLEITGFDQETFAKMCGMSTRALYQLETDKGNPTLGTLDSVLRKFGLRLGLMKAAAPGQTSMALMRQPHLAEPPPNHKASDKASGVVTRGSKPNRATRGKPSTGRGR
;
A
#
# COMPACT_ATOMS: atom_id res chain seq x y z
N MET A 1 23.91 -37.73 13.43
CA MET A 1 23.79 -36.69 12.39
C MET A 1 23.34 -35.43 13.11
N GLY A 2 24.29 -34.50 13.26
CA GLY A 2 24.21 -33.39 14.21
C GLY A 2 23.29 -32.27 13.73
N ALA A 3 22.65 -31.62 14.70
CA ALA A 3 21.70 -30.54 14.51
C ALA A 3 22.32 -29.36 13.74
N ASP A 4 21.65 -28.97 12.66
CA ASP A 4 21.94 -27.78 11.89
C ASP A 4 21.75 -26.53 12.77
N MET A 5 22.87 -25.94 13.22
CA MET A 5 22.92 -24.68 13.95
C MET A 5 22.50 -23.51 13.04
N ASN A 6 21.20 -23.32 12.86
CA ASN A 6 20.62 -22.09 12.32
C ASN A 6 20.58 -21.00 13.41
N THR A 7 21.72 -20.71 14.02
CA THR A 7 21.92 -19.58 14.93
C THR A 7 22.69 -18.51 14.18
N SER A 8 22.00 -17.77 13.31
CA SER A 8 22.59 -16.58 12.71
C SER A 8 23.17 -15.71 13.83
N THR A 9 24.48 -15.51 13.79
CA THR A 9 25.21 -14.89 14.90
C THR A 9 24.63 -13.51 15.19
N GLY A 10 24.73 -13.04 16.42
CA GLY A 10 24.21 -11.70 16.78
C GLY A 10 24.72 -10.60 15.85
N GLU A 11 25.92 -10.78 15.29
CA GLU A 11 26.52 -9.91 14.27
C GLU A 11 25.81 -10.00 12.91
N GLN A 12 25.50 -11.21 12.42
CA GLN A 12 24.74 -11.39 11.18
C GLN A 12 23.35 -10.74 11.26
N ARG A 13 22.67 -10.87 12.40
CA ARG A 13 21.37 -10.21 12.64
C ARG A 13 21.48 -8.70 12.59
N LYS A 14 22.51 -8.12 13.22
CA LYS A 14 22.78 -6.68 13.19
C LYS A 14 23.07 -6.20 11.76
N GLN A 15 23.91 -6.92 11.03
CA GLN A 15 24.27 -6.58 9.65
C GLN A 15 23.03 -6.56 8.75
N LEU A 16 22.15 -7.54 8.91
CA LEU A 16 20.92 -7.62 8.12
C LEU A 16 19.93 -6.50 8.47
N ILE A 17 19.80 -6.13 9.75
CA ILE A 17 18.98 -4.99 10.16
C ILE A 17 19.52 -3.70 9.51
N GLU A 18 20.83 -3.48 9.55
CA GLU A 18 21.47 -2.30 8.95
C GLU A 18 21.26 -2.25 7.43
N GLU A 19 21.40 -3.39 6.73
CA GLU A 19 21.12 -3.49 5.30
C GLU A 19 19.68 -3.08 4.96
N ILE A 20 18.70 -3.60 5.70
CA ILE A 20 17.28 -3.29 5.50
C ILE A 20 17.03 -1.79 5.76
N MET A 21 17.65 -1.23 6.79
CA MET A 21 17.55 0.19 7.11
C MET A 21 18.13 1.06 5.99
N GLN A 22 19.31 0.71 5.47
CA GLN A 22 19.97 1.44 4.41
C GLN A 22 19.17 1.39 3.11
N GLN A 23 18.64 0.22 2.72
CA GLN A 23 17.77 0.11 1.54
C GLN A 23 16.50 0.96 1.66
N HIS A 24 15.91 1.05 2.86
CA HIS A 24 14.77 1.92 3.10
C HIS A 24 15.17 3.40 3.02
N ALA A 25 16.30 3.77 3.62
CA ALA A 25 16.86 5.12 3.61
C ALA A 25 17.14 5.62 2.19
N ASP A 26 17.66 4.75 1.34
CA ASP A 26 17.98 5.03 -0.06
C ASP A 26 16.72 5.04 -0.96
N GLY A 27 15.55 4.71 -0.40
CA GLY A 27 14.28 4.65 -1.14
C GLY A 27 14.16 3.44 -2.07
N VAL A 28 15.01 2.43 -1.91
CA VAL A 28 14.97 1.18 -2.69
C VAL A 28 13.76 0.34 -2.30
N ILE A 29 13.44 0.31 -1.01
CA ILE A 29 12.28 -0.40 -0.47
C ILE A 29 11.37 0.51 0.35
N THR A 30 10.08 0.24 0.32
CA THR A 30 9.09 0.92 1.15
C THR A 30 9.21 0.51 2.61
N LEU A 31 8.57 1.26 3.51
CA LEU A 31 8.51 0.94 4.93
C LEU A 31 7.82 -0.42 5.17
N GLY A 32 6.73 -0.70 4.45
CA GLY A 32 6.02 -1.98 4.55
C GLY A 32 6.90 -3.17 4.15
N VAL A 33 7.65 -3.04 3.05
CA VAL A 33 8.61 -4.07 2.62
C VAL A 33 9.72 -4.24 3.65
N ALA A 34 10.27 -3.16 4.19
CA ALA A 34 11.29 -3.23 5.25
C ALA A 34 10.80 -3.99 6.49
N ILE A 35 9.58 -3.67 6.98
CA ILE A 35 8.98 -4.35 8.13
C ILE A 35 8.74 -5.83 7.85
N ARG A 36 8.29 -6.18 6.64
CA ARG A 36 8.11 -7.57 6.22
C ARG A 36 9.45 -8.33 6.19
N ARG A 37 10.52 -7.72 5.65
CA ARG A 37 11.87 -8.30 5.66
C ARG A 37 12.36 -8.53 7.08
N LEU A 38 12.21 -7.52 7.97
CA LEU A 38 12.54 -7.66 9.38
C LEU A 38 11.79 -8.83 10.03
N ARG A 39 10.48 -8.98 9.78
CA ARG A 39 9.73 -10.13 10.29
C ARG A 39 10.31 -11.44 9.80
N LEU A 40 10.41 -11.63 8.48
CA LEU A 40 10.76 -12.93 7.90
C LEU A 40 12.23 -13.30 8.12
N GLU A 41 13.15 -12.36 7.92
CA GLU A 41 14.59 -12.64 7.89
C GLU A 41 15.23 -12.54 9.29
N ILE A 42 14.67 -11.73 10.20
CA ILE A 42 15.19 -11.59 11.56
C ILE A 42 14.44 -12.49 12.55
N THR A 43 13.12 -12.58 12.48
CA THR A 43 12.34 -13.39 13.45
C THR A 43 11.98 -14.78 12.93
N GLY A 44 11.86 -14.95 11.61
CA GLY A 44 11.36 -16.20 11.01
C GLY A 44 9.87 -16.47 11.25
N PHE A 45 9.14 -15.54 11.86
CA PHE A 45 7.74 -15.74 12.20
C PHE A 45 6.79 -15.47 11.03
N ASP A 46 5.72 -16.25 11.00
CA ASP A 46 4.58 -15.99 10.15
C ASP A 46 3.84 -14.72 10.61
N GLN A 47 2.92 -14.26 9.77
CA GLN A 47 2.28 -12.95 9.95
C GLN A 47 1.38 -12.94 11.19
N GLU A 48 0.70 -14.04 11.49
CA GLU A 48 -0.20 -14.12 12.64
C GLU A 48 0.57 -14.07 13.96
N THR A 49 1.64 -14.88 14.09
CA THR A 49 2.47 -14.90 15.29
C THR A 49 3.13 -13.55 15.53
N PHE A 50 3.67 -12.92 14.48
CA PHE A 50 4.31 -11.61 14.63
C PHE A 50 3.32 -10.50 14.99
N ALA A 51 2.10 -10.51 14.43
CA ALA A 51 1.06 -9.54 14.77
C ALA A 51 0.68 -9.61 16.26
N LYS A 52 0.53 -10.83 16.80
CA LYS A 52 0.27 -11.07 18.23
C LYS A 52 1.38 -10.49 19.11
N MET A 53 2.65 -10.69 18.74
CA MET A 53 3.79 -10.12 19.49
C MET A 53 3.81 -8.59 19.49
N CYS A 54 3.34 -7.97 18.41
CA CYS A 54 3.24 -6.53 18.27
C CYS A 54 1.94 -5.95 18.89
N GLY A 55 1.05 -6.80 19.42
CA GLY A 55 -0.22 -6.37 20.00
C GLY A 55 -1.20 -5.82 18.96
N MET A 56 -1.15 -6.29 17.71
CA MET A 56 -2.00 -5.82 16.62
C MET A 56 -2.69 -6.97 15.88
N SER A 57 -3.71 -6.65 15.08
CA SER A 57 -4.38 -7.65 14.26
C SER A 57 -3.52 -8.05 13.06
N THR A 58 -3.65 -9.31 12.62
CA THR A 58 -2.98 -9.81 11.40
C THR A 58 -3.32 -8.96 10.18
N ARG A 59 -4.57 -8.49 10.08
CA ARG A 59 -5.01 -7.57 9.01
C ARG A 59 -4.28 -6.23 9.07
N ALA A 60 -4.10 -5.65 10.26
CA ALA A 60 -3.38 -4.40 10.41
C ALA A 60 -1.90 -4.56 10.03
N LEU A 61 -1.27 -5.68 10.43
CA LEU A 61 0.10 -5.99 10.01
C LEU A 61 0.19 -6.22 8.50
N TYR A 62 -0.78 -6.90 7.89
CA TYR A 62 -0.83 -7.06 6.42
C TYR A 62 -0.91 -5.70 5.70
N GLN A 63 -1.78 -4.80 6.15
CA GLN A 63 -1.90 -3.47 5.55
C GLN A 63 -0.62 -2.64 5.72
N LEU A 64 0.06 -2.80 6.86
CA LEU A 64 1.36 -2.21 7.12
C LEU A 64 2.43 -2.76 6.15
N GLU A 65 2.56 -4.08 6.05
CA GLU A 65 3.55 -4.75 5.20
C GLU A 65 3.32 -4.57 3.69
N THR A 66 2.11 -4.18 3.29
CA THR A 66 1.74 -3.93 1.89
C THR A 66 1.61 -2.45 1.53
N ASP A 67 1.98 -1.55 2.45
CA ASP A 67 1.86 -0.09 2.28
C ASP A 67 0.43 0.38 1.95
N LYS A 68 -0.58 -0.41 2.33
CA LYS A 68 -2.01 -0.12 2.11
C LYS A 68 -2.70 0.50 3.32
N GLY A 69 -1.99 0.60 4.45
CA GLY A 69 -2.51 1.14 5.70
C GLY A 69 -1.96 2.53 6.03
N ASN A 70 -2.63 3.21 6.97
CA ASN A 70 -2.12 4.42 7.62
C ASN A 70 -1.95 4.15 9.13
N PRO A 71 -0.88 3.44 9.55
CA PRO A 71 -0.65 3.10 10.95
C PRO A 71 -0.38 4.35 11.79
N THR A 72 -0.79 4.34 13.06
CA THR A 72 -0.37 5.39 13.99
C THR A 72 1.13 5.30 14.26
N LEU A 73 1.75 6.41 14.69
CA LEU A 73 3.15 6.41 15.14
C LEU A 73 3.39 5.39 16.27
N GLY A 74 2.44 5.23 17.19
CA GLY A 74 2.53 4.25 18.28
C GLY A 74 2.54 2.81 17.77
N THR A 75 1.78 2.50 16.72
CA THR A 75 1.78 1.19 16.07
C THR A 75 3.15 0.90 15.45
N LEU A 76 3.70 1.86 14.71
CA LEU A 76 5.03 1.74 14.10
C LEU A 76 6.13 1.57 15.15
N ASP A 77 6.14 2.40 16.21
CA ASP A 77 7.11 2.30 17.29
C ASP A 77 7.04 0.94 18.01
N SER A 78 5.84 0.38 18.20
CA SER A 78 5.65 -0.93 18.83
C SER A 78 6.27 -2.08 18.02
N VAL A 79 6.21 -1.99 16.68
CA VAL A 79 6.84 -2.96 15.78
C VAL A 79 8.36 -2.79 15.79
N LEU A 80 8.85 -1.56 15.61
CA LEU A 80 10.29 -1.27 15.53
C LEU A 80 11.05 -1.67 16.80
N ARG A 81 10.44 -1.50 17.98
CA ARG A 81 11.04 -1.89 19.26
C ARG A 81 11.36 -3.38 19.35
N LYS A 82 10.68 -4.26 18.60
CA LYS A 82 11.00 -5.70 18.56
C LYS A 82 12.38 -5.99 17.96
N PHE A 83 12.93 -5.04 17.24
CA PHE A 83 14.22 -5.11 16.57
C PHE A 83 15.27 -4.19 17.22
N GLY A 84 14.95 -3.56 18.36
CA GLY A 84 15.80 -2.54 18.96
C GLY A 84 15.82 -1.22 18.18
N LEU A 85 14.84 -0.99 17.31
CA LEU A 85 14.72 0.20 16.47
C LEU A 85 13.71 1.20 17.05
N ARG A 86 13.83 2.46 16.62
CA ARG A 86 12.89 3.54 16.93
C ARG A 86 12.65 4.39 15.68
N LEU A 87 11.48 5.03 15.61
CA LEU A 87 11.19 6.02 14.57
C LEU A 87 12.09 7.26 14.71
N GLY A 88 12.52 7.82 13.59
CA GLY A 88 13.33 9.03 13.51
C GLY A 88 13.13 9.79 12.21
N LEU A 89 13.68 11.00 12.14
CA LEU A 89 13.71 11.82 10.93
C LEU A 89 14.96 11.51 10.12
N MET A 90 14.85 11.53 8.79
CA MET A 90 15.96 11.33 7.86
C MET A 90 15.96 12.45 6.81
N LYS A 91 17.13 12.77 6.27
CA LYS A 91 17.21 13.71 5.14
C LYS A 91 16.54 13.04 3.93
N ALA A 92 15.62 13.74 3.28
CA ALA A 92 15.09 13.28 2.01
C ALA A 92 16.24 13.17 1.00
N ALA A 93 16.30 12.04 0.28
CA ALA A 93 17.22 11.90 -0.85
C ALA A 93 16.99 13.09 -1.80
N ALA A 94 18.07 13.67 -2.31
CA ALA A 94 17.96 14.79 -3.24
C ALA A 94 17.09 14.36 -4.44
N PRO A 95 16.11 15.17 -4.87
CA PRO A 95 15.31 14.84 -6.04
C PRO A 95 16.26 14.68 -7.24
N GLY A 96 16.38 13.45 -7.76
CA GLY A 96 17.34 13.08 -8.81
C GLY A 96 18.29 11.93 -8.46
N GLN A 97 18.37 11.49 -7.20
CA GLN A 97 19.15 10.29 -6.80
C GLN A 97 18.31 9.04 -6.59
N THR A 98 16.98 9.13 -6.62
CA THR A 98 16.09 7.96 -6.63
C THR A 98 16.40 7.14 -7.88
N SER A 99 17.24 6.14 -7.70
CA SER A 99 17.70 5.25 -8.76
C SER A 99 16.51 4.67 -9.52
N MET A 100 16.63 4.72 -10.84
CA MET A 100 15.80 4.09 -11.86
C MET A 100 15.67 2.55 -11.74
N ALA A 101 15.72 1.97 -10.53
CA ALA A 101 15.73 0.53 -10.33
C ALA A 101 14.31 -0.09 -10.33
N LEU A 102 13.25 0.71 -10.16
CA LEU A 102 11.86 0.25 -10.25
C LEU A 102 11.10 0.85 -11.45
N MET A 103 11.78 1.01 -12.59
CA MET A 103 11.13 1.41 -13.84
C MET A 103 11.67 0.64 -15.05
N ARG A 104 11.86 -0.67 -14.90
CA ARG A 104 11.97 -1.60 -16.03
C ARG A 104 10.95 -2.72 -15.89
N GLN A 105 9.69 -2.40 -16.13
CA GLN A 105 8.79 -3.35 -16.78
C GLN A 105 8.86 -3.07 -18.29
N PRO A 106 9.41 -3.97 -19.13
CA PRO A 106 9.16 -3.89 -20.56
C PRO A 106 7.76 -4.45 -20.79
N HIS A 107 6.72 -3.65 -20.49
CA HIS A 107 5.42 -3.90 -21.10
C HIS A 107 5.49 -3.38 -22.53
N LEU A 108 5.30 -4.27 -23.49
CA LEU A 108 5.21 -3.93 -24.90
C LEU A 108 4.10 -2.88 -25.09
N ALA A 109 4.50 -1.67 -25.44
CA ALA A 109 3.58 -0.68 -25.98
C ALA A 109 3.35 -1.03 -27.46
N GLU A 110 2.34 -1.84 -27.76
CA GLU A 110 1.78 -1.84 -29.11
C GLU A 110 0.85 -0.61 -29.25
N PRO A 111 1.00 0.19 -30.32
CA PRO A 111 0.12 1.32 -30.58
C PRO A 111 -1.30 0.83 -30.93
N PRO A 112 -2.37 1.55 -30.54
CA PRO A 112 -3.73 1.14 -30.88
C PRO A 112 -3.94 1.15 -32.40
N PRO A 113 -4.63 0.15 -32.98
CA PRO A 113 -4.90 0.10 -34.40
C PRO A 113 -5.90 1.21 -34.80
N ASN A 114 -5.50 1.97 -35.82
CA ASN A 114 -6.23 3.08 -36.38
C ASN A 114 -7.30 2.56 -37.35
N HIS A 115 -8.59 2.59 -36.97
CA HIS A 115 -9.69 2.33 -37.90
C HIS A 115 -10.28 3.66 -38.39
N LYS A 116 -9.87 4.07 -39.60
CA LYS A 116 -10.61 5.06 -40.40
C LYS A 116 -11.91 4.43 -40.91
N ALA A 117 -13.04 5.10 -40.66
CA ALA A 117 -14.23 4.99 -41.50
C ALA A 117 -15.00 6.33 -41.48
N SER A 118 -14.99 6.99 -42.64
CA SER A 118 -15.98 7.94 -43.18
C SER A 118 -17.41 7.35 -43.08
N ASP A 119 -18.55 8.06 -43.05
CA ASP A 119 -18.96 9.28 -43.76
C ASP A 119 -20.41 9.68 -43.29
N LYS A 120 -20.77 10.97 -43.43
CA LYS A 120 -22.12 11.61 -43.57
C LYS A 120 -23.21 11.44 -42.48
N ALA A 121 -24.15 12.35 -42.26
CA ALA A 121 -24.37 13.78 -42.53
C ALA A 121 -25.67 14.20 -41.81
N SER A 122 -25.75 15.48 -41.44
CA SER A 122 -26.96 16.34 -41.39
C SER A 122 -28.07 16.10 -40.35
N GLY A 123 -28.47 17.17 -39.67
CA GLY A 123 -29.74 17.24 -38.94
C GLY A 123 -29.84 18.36 -37.89
N VAL A 124 -30.18 19.56 -38.34
CA VAL A 124 -30.47 20.80 -37.58
C VAL A 124 -31.75 20.66 -36.70
N VAL A 125 -31.79 21.28 -35.50
CA VAL A 125 -32.84 22.24 -35.02
C VAL A 125 -32.76 22.50 -33.49
N THR A 126 -32.44 23.76 -33.20
CA THR A 126 -32.86 24.75 -32.19
C THR A 126 -33.85 24.50 -31.03
N ARG A 127 -33.52 25.19 -29.91
CA ARG A 127 -34.34 26.00 -28.94
C ARG A 127 -35.19 25.31 -27.84
N GLY A 128 -34.89 25.68 -26.58
CA GLY A 128 -35.90 26.34 -25.71
C GLY A 128 -36.20 25.75 -24.32
N SER A 129 -35.94 26.58 -23.29
CA SER A 129 -36.73 26.78 -22.05
C SER A 129 -36.61 25.83 -20.84
N LYS A 130 -36.27 26.45 -19.68
CA LYS A 130 -36.37 25.94 -18.30
C LYS A 130 -37.84 25.97 -17.78
N PRO A 131 -38.12 25.84 -16.45
CA PRO A 131 -38.40 24.63 -15.66
C PRO A 131 -39.87 24.62 -15.13
N ASN A 132 -40.35 23.56 -14.45
CA ASN A 132 -41.45 23.74 -13.48
C ASN A 132 -41.52 22.70 -12.34
N ARG A 133 -41.95 23.21 -11.18
CA ARG A 133 -42.09 22.63 -9.84
C ARG A 133 -43.57 22.32 -9.55
N ALA A 134 -43.81 21.25 -8.78
CA ALA A 134 -45.02 20.90 -8.01
C ALA A 134 -46.30 20.54 -8.83
N THR A 135 -47.07 19.50 -8.49
CA THR A 135 -47.83 19.32 -7.25
C THR A 135 -48.47 17.91 -7.15
N ARG A 136 -48.56 17.40 -5.90
CA ARG A 136 -49.75 16.81 -5.23
C ARG A 136 -50.43 15.53 -5.77
N GLY A 137 -50.41 14.50 -4.93
CA GLY A 137 -51.39 13.41 -4.92
C GLY A 137 -51.34 12.54 -3.65
N LYS A 138 -52.15 12.88 -2.64
CA LYS A 138 -52.67 11.97 -1.58
C LYS A 138 -54.07 11.51 -2.04
N PRO A 139 -54.56 10.29 -1.72
CA PRO A 139 -55.32 10.02 -0.48
C PRO A 139 -54.99 8.64 0.18
N SER A 140 -55.00 8.49 1.52
CA SER A 140 -56.07 7.95 2.42
C SER A 140 -56.50 6.50 2.09
N THR A 141 -56.60 5.49 2.95
CA THR A 141 -57.02 5.32 4.36
C THR A 141 -56.73 3.88 4.80
N GLY A 142 -56.54 3.61 6.10
CA GLY A 142 -56.63 2.26 6.66
C GLY A 142 -56.38 2.25 8.18
N ARG A 143 -57.43 2.01 8.96
CA ARG A 143 -57.52 2.15 10.43
C ARG A 143 -57.99 0.82 11.02
N GLY A 144 -57.50 0.45 12.19
CA GLY A 144 -58.03 -0.62 13.05
C GLY A 144 -57.04 -1.78 13.22
N ARG A 145 -56.74 -2.26 14.43
CA ARG A 145 -57.37 -2.09 15.73
C ARG A 145 -56.34 -2.36 16.82
#